data_AF-A0AA87ZYZ6-F1
#
_entry.id   AF-A0AA87ZYZ6-F1
#
_cell.length_a   1.000
_cell.length_b   1.000
_cell.length_c   1.000
_cell.angle_alpha   90.00
_cell.angle_beta   90.00
_cell.angle_gamma   90.00
#
_symmetry.space_group_name_H-M   'P 1'
#
loop_
_entity.id
_entity.type
_entity.pdbx_description
1 polymer ?
#
loop_
_entity_poly.entity_id
_entity_poly.type
_entity_poly.pdbx_seq_one_letter_code
_entity_poly.pdbx_strand_id
1 'polypeptide(L)'
;MVGVAIGEEEEKVVIVIREYDPKTDILGVEDVERRCEVGPSGKLSLFTDLLGDPICRVRNSPAFLMLVAEMAGGGGGGGGGGGEEKEIVGMIRGCIKTVTCGKKLSRNAKNNHNNNETNSTLSKPLPVYTKLAYILGLRVSPSHRRMGIGLKLVRGIEEWFRENGAEYSYLATENDNQASINLFTHKCGYSKFRTPSILVNPVFAHRIKVSPRVTVIQLGPRDAESIYRARFSTTEFFPRDIDSVLSNKLTLGTFLAVPRGSYTAESWSGSERFLADPPESWAILSVWNTKELFTLEVKGASRVRRTLARTTRVIDRALPWLRVPSVPEVFKPFGLHFMYGLGGEGPRAGRMVTALCGHAHNLAKERGCGVVATEVSSREPLRLAIPHWKRLSCAEDLWCIKRLGEDYSDGSVGDWTKSPPGLSIFVDPREF
;
A
#
# COMPACT_ATOMS: atom_id res chain seq x y z
N MET A 1 -27.59 -11.22 64.35
CA MET A 1 -27.18 -10.14 63.42
C MET A 1 -26.47 -10.81 62.27
N VAL A 2 -27.19 -11.10 61.19
CA VAL A 2 -26.66 -11.77 60.00
C VAL A 2 -26.34 -10.65 59.01
N GLY A 3 -25.06 -10.32 58.87
CA GLY A 3 -24.57 -9.35 57.90
C GLY A 3 -24.16 -10.08 56.63
N VAL A 4 -24.98 -9.95 55.60
CA VAL A 4 -24.79 -10.51 54.25
C VAL A 4 -23.60 -9.82 53.59
N ALA A 5 -22.61 -10.61 53.16
CA ALA A 5 -21.60 -10.17 52.22
C ALA A 5 -22.22 -10.10 50.82
N ILE A 6 -22.37 -8.88 50.29
CA ILE A 6 -22.72 -8.67 48.87
C ILE A 6 -21.39 -8.64 48.12
N GLY A 7 -21.04 -9.76 47.50
CA GLY A 7 -20.01 -9.80 46.48
C GLY A 7 -20.63 -9.32 45.17
N GLU A 8 -20.17 -8.19 44.66
CA GLU A 8 -20.37 -7.84 43.25
C GLU A 8 -19.45 -8.75 42.42
N GLU A 9 -20.03 -9.77 41.77
CA GLU A 9 -19.32 -10.53 40.74
C GLU A 9 -19.18 -9.62 39.51
N GLU A 10 -17.96 -9.13 39.26
CA GLU A 10 -17.62 -8.52 37.96
C GLU A 10 -17.85 -9.56 36.85
N GLU A 11 -18.89 -9.33 36.05
CA GLU A 11 -19.21 -10.14 34.88
C GLU A 11 -18.00 -10.13 33.93
N LYS A 12 -17.26 -11.24 33.89
CA LYS A 12 -16.06 -11.37 33.06
C LYS A 12 -16.46 -11.32 31.58
N VAL A 13 -16.30 -10.16 30.97
CA VAL A 13 -16.41 -9.99 29.53
C VAL A 13 -15.43 -10.94 28.81
N VAL A 14 -15.99 -11.96 28.14
CA VAL A 14 -15.22 -12.90 27.33
C VAL A 14 -15.04 -12.31 25.94
N ILE A 15 -13.78 -12.10 25.56
CA ILE A 15 -13.39 -11.69 24.20
C ILE A 15 -12.72 -12.88 23.53
N VAL A 16 -13.29 -13.34 22.42
CA VAL A 16 -12.78 -14.44 21.60
C VAL A 16 -12.15 -13.87 20.33
N ILE A 17 -10.91 -14.24 20.05
CA ILE A 17 -10.26 -13.95 18.76
C ILE A 17 -10.38 -15.21 17.91
N ARG A 18 -10.89 -15.06 16.68
CA ARG A 18 -11.05 -16.17 15.74
C ARG A 18 -10.91 -15.69 14.31
N GLU A 19 -10.78 -16.64 13.38
CA GLU A 19 -10.81 -16.34 11.95
C GLU A 19 -12.17 -15.76 11.53
N TYR A 20 -12.11 -14.86 10.56
CA TYR A 20 -13.28 -14.28 9.90
C TYR A 20 -14.02 -15.33 9.08
N ASP A 21 -15.33 -15.50 9.34
CA ASP A 21 -16.23 -16.30 8.50
C ASP A 21 -17.03 -15.37 7.56
N PRO A 22 -16.80 -15.43 6.24
CA PRO A 22 -17.50 -14.57 5.28
C PRO A 22 -19.03 -14.78 5.23
N LYS A 23 -19.55 -15.89 5.74
CA LYS A 23 -20.99 -16.18 5.72
C LYS A 23 -21.72 -15.47 6.85
N THR A 24 -21.08 -15.28 7.99
CA THR A 24 -21.72 -14.79 9.23
C THR A 24 -21.25 -13.41 9.63
N ASP A 25 -19.99 -13.07 9.38
CA ASP A 25 -19.35 -11.92 10.02
C ASP A 25 -19.40 -10.63 9.20
N ILE A 26 -19.80 -10.70 7.91
CA ILE A 26 -19.73 -9.59 6.97
C ILE A 26 -20.40 -8.32 7.51
N LEU A 27 -21.61 -8.44 8.05
CA LEU A 27 -22.38 -7.31 8.57
C LEU A 27 -21.72 -6.70 9.82
N GLY A 28 -21.23 -7.53 10.74
CA GLY A 28 -20.53 -7.07 11.93
C GLY A 28 -19.21 -6.36 11.61
N VAL A 29 -18.47 -6.90 10.64
CA VAL A 29 -17.24 -6.28 10.13
C VAL A 29 -17.52 -4.93 9.46
N GLU A 30 -18.50 -4.86 8.56
CA GLU A 30 -18.88 -3.59 7.91
C GLU A 30 -19.31 -2.53 8.92
N ASP A 31 -20.00 -2.93 9.98
CA ASP A 31 -20.41 -2.03 11.05
C ASP A 31 -19.21 -1.54 11.88
N VAL A 32 -18.25 -2.41 12.24
CA VAL A 32 -17.01 -1.99 12.91
C VAL A 32 -16.19 -1.02 12.06
N GLU A 33 -16.03 -1.27 10.76
CA GLU A 33 -15.36 -0.32 9.84
C GLU A 33 -16.07 1.04 9.90
N ARG A 34 -17.39 1.06 9.71
CA ARG A 34 -18.20 2.29 9.72
C ARG A 34 -18.07 3.07 11.03
N ARG A 35 -18.12 2.39 12.18
CA ARG A 35 -17.94 3.01 13.50
C ARG A 35 -16.52 3.54 13.71
N CYS A 36 -15.51 2.95 13.06
CA CYS A 36 -14.12 3.38 13.16
C CYS A 36 -13.75 4.53 12.22
N GLU A 37 -14.51 4.77 11.15
CA GLU A 37 -14.26 5.83 10.16
C GLU A 37 -14.83 7.21 10.53
N VAL A 38 -15.21 7.39 11.80
CA VAL A 38 -15.71 8.66 12.32
C VAL A 38 -14.54 9.58 12.67
N GLY A 39 -14.22 10.52 11.78
CA GLY A 39 -13.36 11.67 12.10
C GLY A 39 -14.04 12.61 13.11
N PRO A 40 -13.30 13.57 13.72
CA PRO A 40 -13.90 14.55 14.63
C PRO A 40 -15.10 15.23 13.97
N SER A 41 -16.22 15.34 14.68
CA SER A 41 -17.45 15.95 14.17
C SER A 41 -17.16 17.32 13.55
N GLY A 42 -17.53 17.50 12.27
CA GLY A 42 -17.35 18.75 11.52
C GLY A 42 -16.04 18.89 10.73
N LYS A 43 -15.09 17.96 10.82
CA LYS A 43 -13.89 17.93 9.93
C LYS A 43 -14.14 17.06 8.69
N LEU A 44 -13.34 17.28 7.65
CA LEU A 44 -13.31 16.37 6.51
C LEU A 44 -12.80 15.00 6.95
N SER A 45 -13.50 13.94 6.57
CA SER A 45 -13.05 12.56 6.77
C SER A 45 -13.09 11.80 5.46
N LEU A 46 -12.20 10.82 5.32
CA LEU A 46 -12.18 9.88 4.22
C LEU A 46 -12.84 8.58 4.68
N PHE A 47 -13.88 8.15 3.96
CA PHE A 47 -14.61 6.92 4.20
C PHE A 47 -14.22 5.89 3.14
N THR A 48 -14.12 4.62 3.51
CA THR A 48 -13.76 3.52 2.62
C THR A 48 -14.92 2.54 2.53
N ASP A 49 -15.37 2.27 1.31
CA ASP A 49 -16.36 1.24 1.03
C ASP A 49 -15.65 0.05 0.36
N LEU A 50 -15.57 -1.07 1.08
CA LEU A 50 -14.91 -2.31 0.65
C LEU A 50 -15.78 -3.17 -0.29
N LEU A 51 -16.92 -2.66 -0.77
CA LEU A 51 -17.77 -3.30 -1.78
C LEU A 51 -18.25 -4.71 -1.37
N GLY A 52 -18.48 -4.92 -0.07
CA GLY A 52 -18.88 -6.21 0.49
C GLY A 52 -17.76 -7.26 0.57
N ASP A 53 -16.50 -6.87 0.35
CA ASP A 53 -15.35 -7.77 0.46
C ASP A 53 -14.31 -7.23 1.45
N PRO A 54 -14.46 -7.52 2.75
CA PRO A 54 -13.56 -6.99 3.76
C PRO A 54 -12.12 -7.50 3.63
N ILE A 55 -11.85 -8.55 2.85
CA ILE A 55 -10.49 -9.08 2.64
C ILE A 55 -9.88 -8.66 1.29
N CYS A 56 -10.54 -7.78 0.53
CA CYS A 56 -10.12 -7.39 -0.83
C CYS A 56 -8.67 -6.86 -0.90
N ARG A 57 -8.22 -6.18 0.16
CA ARG A 57 -6.88 -5.55 0.27
C ARG A 57 -5.76 -6.50 0.72
N VAL A 58 -6.06 -7.76 1.01
CA VAL A 58 -5.03 -8.76 1.37
C VAL A 58 -5.12 -10.04 0.54
N ARG A 59 -6.27 -10.33 -0.07
CA ARG A 59 -6.51 -11.58 -0.82
C ARG A 59 -5.64 -11.78 -2.06
N ASN A 60 -4.99 -10.72 -2.55
CA ASN A 60 -4.11 -10.80 -3.71
C ASN A 60 -2.68 -11.21 -3.33
N SER A 61 -2.37 -11.31 -2.03
CA SER A 61 -1.07 -11.74 -1.53
C SER A 61 -0.97 -13.28 -1.44
N PRO A 62 0.26 -13.85 -1.50
CA PRO A 62 0.46 -15.30 -1.52
C PRO A 62 -0.13 -16.05 -0.32
N ALA A 63 -0.12 -15.41 0.85
CA ALA A 63 -0.83 -15.88 2.04
C ALA A 63 -1.46 -14.69 2.74
N PHE A 64 -2.66 -14.86 3.27
CA PHE A 64 -3.39 -13.82 3.99
C PHE A 64 -4.32 -14.42 5.05
N LEU A 65 -4.62 -13.63 6.07
CA LEU A 65 -5.57 -13.97 7.13
C LEU A 65 -6.32 -12.72 7.57
N MET A 66 -7.56 -12.89 8.00
CA MET A 66 -8.31 -11.89 8.74
C MET A 66 -8.81 -12.51 10.04
N LEU A 67 -8.53 -11.85 11.16
CA LEU A 67 -9.04 -12.21 12.47
C LEU A 67 -10.09 -11.19 12.91
N VAL A 68 -11.11 -11.67 13.60
CA VAL A 68 -12.15 -10.85 14.24
C VAL A 68 -12.10 -11.06 15.75
N ALA A 69 -12.51 -10.02 16.48
CA ALA A 69 -12.77 -10.07 17.91
C ALA A 69 -14.27 -10.12 18.12
N GLU A 70 -14.75 -11.23 18.66
CA GLU A 70 -16.14 -11.46 19.04
C GLU A 70 -16.29 -11.28 20.55
N MET A 71 -17.35 -10.59 20.95
CA MET A 71 -17.73 -10.39 22.34
C MET A 71 -19.19 -10.80 22.53
N ALA A 72 -19.50 -11.52 23.61
CA ALA A 72 -20.88 -11.80 23.97
C ALA A 72 -21.56 -10.48 24.39
N GLY A 73 -22.67 -10.14 23.73
CA GLY A 73 -23.41 -8.91 24.01
C GLY A 73 -24.14 -9.00 25.35
N GLY A 74 -23.87 -8.06 26.25
CA GLY A 74 -24.76 -7.78 27.38
C GLY A 74 -26.04 -7.13 26.84
N GLY A 75 -27.15 -7.87 26.89
CA GLY A 75 -28.45 -7.44 26.37
C GLY A 75 -28.94 -6.13 26.97
N GLY A 76 -28.68 -5.02 26.28
CA GLY A 76 -29.20 -3.69 26.61
C GLY A 76 -30.52 -3.42 25.92
N GLY A 77 -31.65 -3.80 26.53
CA GLY A 77 -32.98 -3.35 26.14
C GLY A 77 -34.05 -4.43 26.29
N GLY A 78 -34.92 -4.27 27.29
CA GLY A 78 -35.90 -5.26 27.71
C GLY A 78 -36.84 -5.75 26.61
N GLY A 79 -36.95 -7.07 26.53
CA GLY A 79 -37.89 -7.79 25.67
C GLY A 79 -37.44 -9.24 25.54
N GLY A 80 -38.08 -10.13 26.29
CA GLY A 80 -37.61 -11.51 26.47
C GLY A 80 -37.49 -12.34 25.19
N GLY A 81 -36.46 -13.21 25.19
CA GLY A 81 -36.32 -14.36 24.30
C GLY A 81 -35.27 -14.19 23.19
N GLY A 82 -34.06 -14.70 23.40
CA GLY A 82 -33.05 -14.86 22.35
C GLY A 82 -31.64 -14.98 22.94
N GLY A 83 -30.87 -15.98 22.52
CA GLY A 83 -29.53 -16.28 23.07
C GLY A 83 -28.53 -15.12 22.96
N GLU A 84 -27.45 -15.20 23.74
CA GLU A 84 -26.36 -14.22 23.75
C GLU A 84 -25.97 -13.79 22.33
N GLU A 85 -26.32 -12.55 21.96
CA GLU A 85 -26.01 -12.02 20.64
C GLU A 85 -24.51 -11.71 20.60
N LYS A 86 -23.78 -12.47 19.79
CA LYS A 86 -22.34 -12.34 19.60
C LYS A 86 -22.07 -11.14 18.68
N GLU A 87 -21.41 -10.11 19.20
CA GLU A 87 -21.06 -8.91 18.46
C GLU A 87 -19.60 -8.96 17.99
N ILE A 88 -19.35 -8.65 16.71
CA ILE A 88 -17.99 -8.36 16.23
C ILE A 88 -17.62 -6.94 16.67
N VAL A 89 -16.58 -6.82 17.49
CA VAL A 89 -16.15 -5.54 18.09
C VAL A 89 -14.78 -5.06 17.62
N GLY A 90 -14.07 -5.89 16.86
CA GLY A 90 -12.77 -5.56 16.30
C GLY A 90 -12.33 -6.52 15.20
N MET A 91 -11.33 -6.12 14.43
CA MET A 91 -10.74 -6.94 13.38
C MET A 91 -9.30 -6.54 13.09
N ILE A 92 -8.54 -7.44 12.46
CA ILE A 92 -7.21 -7.19 11.92
C ILE A 92 -7.01 -8.05 10.67
N ARG A 93 -6.30 -7.53 9.68
CA ARG A 93 -5.92 -8.26 8.47
C ARG A 93 -4.41 -8.40 8.43
N GLY A 94 -3.93 -9.48 7.83
CA GLY A 94 -2.52 -9.72 7.62
C GLY A 94 -2.26 -10.41 6.29
N CYS A 95 -1.11 -10.16 5.70
CA CYS A 95 -0.63 -10.94 4.57
C CYS A 95 0.88 -11.19 4.64
N ILE A 96 1.36 -12.23 3.98
CA ILE A 96 2.79 -12.60 3.94
C ILE A 96 3.25 -12.68 2.50
N LYS A 97 4.43 -12.12 2.24
CA LYS A 97 5.12 -12.14 0.95
C LYS A 97 6.62 -12.33 1.15
N THR A 98 7.31 -12.76 0.09
CA THR A 98 8.79 -12.79 0.10
C THR A 98 9.32 -11.56 -0.60
N VAL A 99 10.16 -10.78 0.08
CA VAL A 99 10.69 -9.53 -0.45
C VAL A 99 12.20 -9.42 -0.27
N THR A 100 12.80 -8.52 -1.04
CA THR A 100 14.18 -8.09 -0.81
C THR A 100 14.28 -7.24 0.46
N CYS A 101 15.15 -7.63 1.39
CA CYS A 101 15.48 -6.87 2.61
C CYS A 101 16.92 -6.33 2.62
N GLY A 102 17.71 -6.66 1.59
CA GLY A 102 19.08 -6.17 1.48
C GLY A 102 19.79 -6.73 0.26
N LYS A 103 21.11 -6.54 0.22
CA LYS A 103 21.96 -7.01 -0.88
C LYS A 103 23.27 -7.58 -0.35
N LYS A 104 23.80 -8.58 -1.05
CA LYS A 104 25.14 -9.15 -0.81
C LYS A 104 25.95 -9.13 -2.10
N LEU A 105 27.28 -9.04 -1.98
CA LEU A 105 28.17 -9.16 -3.14
C LEU A 105 28.36 -10.64 -3.50
N SER A 106 28.33 -10.96 -4.80
CA SER A 106 28.68 -12.29 -5.28
C SER A 106 30.15 -12.62 -5.00
N ARG A 107 30.43 -13.79 -4.42
CA ARG A 107 31.78 -14.23 -4.02
C ARG A 107 32.64 -14.83 -5.17
N ASN A 108 32.11 -14.96 -6.39
CA ASN A 108 32.78 -15.69 -7.49
C ASN A 108 33.87 -14.91 -8.26
N ALA A 109 34.74 -14.17 -7.57
CA ALA A 109 35.88 -13.49 -8.19
C ALA A 109 37.27 -14.02 -7.75
N LYS A 110 37.34 -15.15 -7.04
CA LYS A 110 38.61 -15.78 -6.64
C LYS A 110 38.67 -17.25 -7.07
N ASN A 111 39.11 -17.46 -8.31
CA ASN A 111 40.00 -18.54 -8.75
C ASN A 111 39.98 -18.61 -10.28
N ASN A 112 40.66 -17.68 -10.94
CA ASN A 112 41.24 -17.98 -12.24
C ASN A 112 42.51 -17.15 -12.39
N HIS A 113 43.62 -17.76 -11.98
CA HIS A 113 44.94 -17.24 -12.25
C HIS A 113 45.28 -17.63 -13.69
N ASN A 114 44.81 -16.84 -14.66
CA ASN A 114 45.36 -16.82 -16.00
C ASN A 114 45.37 -15.39 -16.50
N ASN A 115 46.59 -14.89 -16.70
CA ASN A 115 46.88 -13.57 -17.24
C ASN A 115 46.30 -13.48 -18.65
N ASN A 116 45.31 -12.61 -18.84
CA ASN A 116 45.31 -11.55 -19.86
C ASN A 116 43.96 -10.82 -19.88
N GLU A 117 44.06 -9.50 -20.01
CA GLU A 117 43.02 -8.55 -20.44
C GLU A 117 41.95 -8.09 -19.42
N THR A 118 42.19 -6.86 -18.99
CA THR A 118 41.26 -5.80 -18.56
C THR A 118 39.77 -6.05 -18.81
N ASN A 119 39.08 -6.59 -17.81
CA ASN A 119 37.73 -6.20 -17.45
C ASN A 119 37.50 -6.67 -16.00
N SER A 120 37.62 -5.76 -15.04
CA SER A 120 37.25 -6.08 -13.65
C SER A 120 35.78 -6.46 -13.63
N THR A 121 35.48 -7.75 -13.49
CA THR A 121 34.13 -8.26 -13.32
C THR A 121 33.61 -7.80 -11.96
N LEU A 122 33.09 -6.57 -11.91
CA LEU A 122 32.54 -5.96 -10.72
C LEU A 122 31.49 -6.92 -10.14
N SER A 123 31.70 -7.37 -8.90
CA SER A 123 30.80 -8.31 -8.22
C SER A 123 29.37 -7.76 -8.24
N LYS A 124 28.48 -8.36 -9.03
CA LYS A 124 27.09 -7.91 -9.12
C LYS A 124 26.41 -8.07 -7.76
N PRO A 125 25.70 -7.04 -7.27
CA PRO A 125 24.94 -7.16 -6.03
C PRO A 125 23.76 -8.11 -6.26
N LEU A 126 23.63 -9.10 -5.37
CA LEU A 126 22.53 -10.05 -5.37
C LEU A 126 21.56 -9.71 -4.24
N PRO A 127 20.23 -9.86 -4.45
CA PRO A 127 19.26 -9.61 -3.41
C PRO A 127 19.35 -10.64 -2.30
N VAL A 128 19.06 -10.18 -1.08
CA VAL A 128 18.78 -11.02 0.08
C VAL A 128 17.29 -10.95 0.33
N TYR A 129 16.65 -12.12 0.38
CA TYR A 129 15.21 -12.23 0.56
C TYR A 129 14.85 -12.60 2.00
N THR A 130 13.68 -12.16 2.44
CA THR A 130 13.05 -12.57 3.69
C THR A 130 11.55 -12.74 3.48
N LYS A 131 10.90 -13.57 4.30
CA LYS A 131 9.44 -13.60 4.40
C LYS A 131 8.98 -12.47 5.31
N LEU A 132 8.22 -11.53 4.75
CA LEU A 132 7.73 -10.34 5.41
C LEU A 132 6.21 -10.41 5.52
N ALA A 133 5.71 -10.24 6.74
CA ALA A 133 4.30 -10.06 7.05
C ALA A 133 3.92 -8.58 7.08
N TYR A 134 2.74 -8.24 6.59
CA TYR A 134 2.15 -6.90 6.65
C TYR A 134 0.87 -6.94 7.46
N ILE A 135 0.73 -6.06 8.45
CA ILE A 135 -0.51 -5.83 9.19
C ILE A 135 -1.29 -4.70 8.51
N LEU A 136 -2.56 -4.96 8.23
CA LEU A 136 -3.46 -4.01 7.61
C LEU A 136 -4.77 -3.89 8.39
N GLY A 137 -5.28 -2.66 8.50
CA GLY A 137 -6.68 -2.42 8.88
C GLY A 137 -7.05 -2.94 10.27
N LEU A 138 -6.19 -2.74 11.27
CA LEU A 138 -6.57 -2.98 12.67
C LEU A 138 -7.66 -1.98 13.07
N ARG A 139 -8.85 -2.50 13.40
CA ARG A 139 -9.99 -1.70 13.87
C ARG A 139 -10.51 -2.28 15.18
N VAL A 140 -10.87 -1.38 16.10
CA VAL A 140 -11.60 -1.71 17.33
C VAL A 140 -12.67 -0.66 17.51
N SER A 141 -13.92 -1.11 17.66
CA SER A 141 -15.08 -0.26 17.88
C SER A 141 -14.78 0.78 18.98
N PRO A 142 -15.09 2.07 18.79
CA PRO A 142 -14.77 3.12 19.76
C PRO A 142 -15.21 2.81 21.20
N SER A 143 -16.39 2.21 21.39
CA SER A 143 -16.94 1.83 22.70
C SER A 143 -16.17 0.69 23.38
N HIS A 144 -15.40 -0.09 22.62
CA HIS A 144 -14.64 -1.25 23.10
C HIS A 144 -13.12 -1.01 23.12
N ARG A 145 -12.70 0.24 22.91
CA ARG A 145 -11.27 0.60 23.02
C ARG A 145 -10.81 0.52 24.46
N ARG A 146 -9.49 0.35 24.64
CA ARG A 146 -8.83 0.20 25.96
C ARG A 146 -9.18 -1.07 26.75
N MET A 147 -9.95 -1.99 26.16
CA MET A 147 -10.23 -3.33 26.73
C MET A 147 -9.19 -4.41 26.33
N GLY A 148 -8.03 -4.00 25.79
CA GLY A 148 -6.99 -4.93 25.34
C GLY A 148 -7.27 -5.67 24.02
N ILE A 149 -8.42 -5.47 23.37
CA ILE A 149 -8.82 -6.13 22.12
C ILE A 149 -7.78 -5.99 21.01
N GLY A 150 -7.31 -4.76 20.76
CA GLY A 150 -6.31 -4.52 19.71
C GLY A 150 -4.99 -5.26 19.96
N LEU A 151 -4.57 -5.38 21.22
CA LEU A 151 -3.38 -6.16 21.58
C LEU A 151 -3.58 -7.66 21.35
N LYS A 152 -4.76 -8.19 21.70
CA LYS A 152 -5.11 -9.60 21.46
C LYS A 152 -5.13 -9.92 19.95
N LEU A 153 -5.73 -9.06 19.14
CA LEU A 153 -5.75 -9.18 17.67
C LEU A 153 -4.33 -9.18 17.07
N VAL A 154 -3.47 -8.24 17.48
CA VAL A 154 -2.08 -8.18 17.01
C VAL A 154 -1.30 -9.44 17.41
N ARG A 155 -1.48 -9.94 18.63
CA ARG A 155 -0.81 -11.18 19.06
C ARG A 155 -1.26 -12.39 18.24
N GLY A 156 -2.56 -12.53 18.00
CA GLY A 156 -3.11 -13.62 17.19
C GLY A 156 -2.61 -13.60 15.74
N ILE A 157 -2.59 -12.43 15.08
CA ILE A 157 -2.07 -12.35 13.71
C ILE A 157 -0.55 -12.60 13.68
N GLU A 158 0.20 -12.15 14.68
CA GLU A 158 1.64 -12.42 14.78
C GLU A 158 1.97 -13.90 15.01
N GLU A 159 1.14 -14.61 15.77
CA GLU A 159 1.26 -16.06 15.93
C GLU A 159 1.14 -16.75 14.57
N TRP A 160 0.07 -16.45 13.82
CA TRP A 160 -0.10 -16.94 12.46
C TRP A 160 1.08 -16.54 11.54
N PHE A 161 1.62 -15.33 11.66
CA PHE A 161 2.81 -14.92 10.90
C PHE A 161 4.03 -15.82 11.21
N ARG A 162 4.30 -16.12 12.49
CA ARG A 162 5.41 -17.00 12.90
C ARG A 162 5.21 -18.42 12.38
N GLU A 163 4.00 -18.96 12.51
CA GLU A 163 3.64 -20.30 12.01
C GLU A 163 3.85 -20.43 10.49
N ASN A 164 3.65 -19.35 9.75
CA ASN A 164 3.87 -19.29 8.30
C ASN A 164 5.31 -18.89 7.90
N GLY A 165 6.20 -18.78 8.89
CA GLY A 165 7.63 -18.54 8.72
C GLY A 165 7.97 -17.10 8.34
N ALA A 166 7.13 -16.12 8.65
CA ALA A 166 7.50 -14.71 8.51
C ALA A 166 8.59 -14.34 9.53
N GLU A 167 9.69 -13.77 9.05
CA GLU A 167 10.80 -13.34 9.90
C GLU A 167 10.60 -11.92 10.44
N TYR A 168 9.86 -11.10 9.69
CA TYR A 168 9.55 -9.72 10.03
C TYR A 168 8.06 -9.47 9.85
N SER A 169 7.52 -8.54 10.64
CA SER A 169 6.18 -7.96 10.47
C SER A 169 6.30 -6.45 10.40
N TYR A 170 5.55 -5.81 9.51
CA TYR A 170 5.48 -4.35 9.43
C TYR A 170 4.05 -3.84 9.25
N LEU A 171 3.86 -2.55 9.47
CA LEU A 171 2.59 -1.84 9.26
C LEU A 171 2.85 -0.39 8.86
N ALA A 172 1.86 0.22 8.23
CA ALA A 172 1.80 1.66 7.98
C ALA A 172 0.79 2.34 8.92
N THR A 173 1.10 3.54 9.40
CA THR A 173 0.21 4.36 10.21
C THR A 173 0.55 5.84 10.07
N GLU A 174 -0.46 6.71 10.05
CA GLU A 174 -0.24 8.14 10.06
C GLU A 174 0.57 8.58 11.29
N ASN A 175 1.44 9.57 11.11
CA ASN A 175 2.38 10.04 12.13
C ASN A 175 1.71 10.71 13.34
N ASP A 176 0.46 11.13 13.22
CA ASP A 176 -0.37 11.71 14.28
C ASP A 176 -1.33 10.70 14.94
N ASN A 177 -1.39 9.45 14.44
CA ASN A 177 -2.19 8.39 15.04
C ASN A 177 -1.51 7.82 16.29
N GLN A 178 -1.54 8.60 17.37
CA GLN A 178 -0.82 8.25 18.59
C GLN A 178 -1.35 6.96 19.25
N ALA A 179 -2.61 6.60 19.02
CA ALA A 179 -3.17 5.34 19.52
C ALA A 179 -2.52 4.12 18.85
N SER A 180 -2.39 4.15 17.52
CA SER A 180 -1.70 3.11 16.74
C SER A 180 -0.21 3.06 17.10
N ILE A 181 0.46 4.21 17.09
CA ILE A 181 1.89 4.32 17.44
C ILE A 181 2.14 3.72 18.82
N ASN A 182 1.39 4.14 19.85
CA ASN A 182 1.60 3.64 21.20
C ASN A 182 1.33 2.13 21.34
N LEU A 183 0.31 1.60 20.66
CA LEU A 183 0.04 0.17 20.67
C LEU A 183 1.23 -0.59 20.09
N PHE A 184 1.65 -0.24 18.88
CA PHE A 184 2.67 -1.01 18.19
C PHE A 184 4.07 -0.82 18.78
N THR A 185 4.48 0.41 19.08
CA THR A 185 5.86 0.68 19.54
C THR A 185 6.07 0.42 21.02
N HIS A 186 5.05 0.60 21.87
CA HIS A 186 5.22 0.40 23.32
C HIS A 186 4.64 -0.92 23.84
N LYS A 187 3.66 -1.53 23.16
CA LYS A 187 3.02 -2.76 23.64
C LYS A 187 3.31 -3.99 22.79
N CYS A 188 3.51 -3.81 21.49
CA CYS A 188 3.76 -4.94 20.58
C CYS A 188 5.23 -5.11 20.17
N GLY A 189 6.12 -4.19 20.52
CA GLY A 189 7.57 -4.30 20.27
C GLY A 189 7.99 -3.95 18.84
N TYR A 190 7.22 -3.12 18.13
CA TYR A 190 7.62 -2.57 16.83
C TYR A 190 8.54 -1.36 17.02
N SER A 191 9.40 -1.13 16.03
CA SER A 191 10.27 0.04 15.94
C SER A 191 9.88 0.88 14.73
N LYS A 192 10.08 2.19 14.81
CA LYS A 192 9.91 3.09 13.66
C LYS A 192 10.96 2.73 12.60
N PHE A 193 10.55 2.59 11.33
CA PHE A 193 11.41 1.99 10.31
C PHE A 193 11.64 2.86 9.08
N ARG A 194 10.56 3.20 8.36
CA ARG A 194 10.59 4.00 7.13
C ARG A 194 9.53 5.08 7.20
N THR A 195 9.72 6.16 6.45
CA THR A 195 8.77 7.26 6.34
C THR A 195 8.49 7.63 4.88
N PRO A 196 7.82 6.76 4.11
CA PRO A 196 7.42 7.11 2.76
C PRO A 196 6.34 8.18 2.74
N SER A 197 5.98 8.61 1.55
CA SER A 197 4.95 9.61 1.33
C SER A 197 3.96 9.15 0.29
N ILE A 198 2.69 9.29 0.63
CA ILE A 198 1.58 9.00 -0.27
C ILE A 198 1.30 10.27 -1.07
N LEU A 199 1.54 10.22 -2.37
CA LEU A 199 1.34 11.33 -3.30
C LEU A 199 0.04 11.12 -4.09
N VAL A 200 -0.90 12.04 -3.96
CA VAL A 200 -2.23 11.94 -4.58
C VAL A 200 -2.42 13.03 -5.63
N ASN A 201 -2.68 12.60 -6.86
CA ASN A 201 -3.03 13.46 -7.98
C ASN A 201 -4.53 13.35 -8.30
N PRO A 202 -5.30 14.44 -8.24
CA PRO A 202 -6.68 14.41 -8.69
C PRO A 202 -6.79 14.11 -10.18
N VAL A 203 -7.86 13.41 -10.55
CA VAL A 203 -8.23 13.19 -11.95
C VAL A 203 -9.12 14.33 -12.41
N PHE A 204 -8.63 15.14 -13.34
CA PHE A 204 -9.34 16.30 -13.89
C PHE A 204 -10.40 15.91 -14.93
N ALA A 205 -11.31 16.84 -15.22
CA ALA A 205 -12.31 16.63 -16.26
C ALA A 205 -11.70 16.71 -17.67
N HIS A 206 -10.63 17.47 -17.85
CA HIS A 206 -9.82 17.48 -19.07
C HIS A 206 -8.79 16.33 -19.11
N ARG A 207 -8.23 16.06 -20.30
CA ARG A 207 -7.10 15.12 -20.46
C ARG A 207 -5.77 15.85 -20.28
N ILE A 208 -4.82 15.22 -19.60
CA ILE A 208 -3.45 15.72 -19.53
C ILE A 208 -2.76 15.51 -20.88
N LYS A 209 -2.20 16.59 -21.43
CA LYS A 209 -1.37 16.51 -22.65
C LYS A 209 0.00 15.94 -22.29
N VAL A 210 0.24 14.70 -22.68
CA VAL A 210 1.57 14.08 -22.59
C VAL A 210 2.53 14.75 -23.58
N SER A 211 3.79 14.97 -23.18
CA SER A 211 4.79 15.64 -24.02
C SER A 211 5.00 14.88 -25.34
N PRO A 212 4.97 15.55 -26.50
CA PRO A 212 5.19 14.90 -27.79
C PRO A 212 6.65 14.43 -27.99
N ARG A 213 7.56 14.78 -27.06
CA ARG A 213 8.97 14.36 -27.05
C ARG A 213 9.20 13.02 -26.33
N VAL A 214 8.14 12.41 -25.79
CA VAL A 214 8.20 11.13 -25.09
C VAL A 214 7.32 10.14 -25.85
N THR A 215 7.84 8.94 -26.10
CA THR A 215 7.02 7.80 -26.50
C THR A 215 6.68 6.99 -25.25
N VAL A 216 5.41 6.66 -25.06
CA VAL A 216 4.96 5.73 -24.01
C VAL A 216 4.59 4.41 -24.67
N ILE A 217 5.18 3.32 -24.20
CA ILE A 217 5.01 1.96 -24.72
C ILE A 217 4.43 1.11 -23.60
N GLN A 218 3.32 0.42 -23.87
CA GLN A 218 2.82 -0.60 -22.96
C GLN A 218 3.60 -1.89 -23.17
N LEU A 219 4.22 -2.40 -22.10
CA LEU A 219 5.02 -3.61 -22.13
C LEU A 219 4.17 -4.86 -21.89
N GLY A 220 4.56 -5.97 -22.52
CA GLY A 220 4.07 -7.29 -22.12
C GLY A 220 4.58 -7.69 -20.74
N PRO A 221 3.86 -8.55 -19.98
CA PRO A 221 4.25 -8.92 -18.62
C PRO A 221 5.69 -9.46 -18.49
N ARG A 222 6.16 -10.25 -19.46
CA ARG A 222 7.53 -10.81 -19.46
C ARG A 222 8.62 -9.75 -19.63
N ASP A 223 8.38 -8.76 -20.50
CA ASP A 223 9.32 -7.65 -20.69
C ASP A 223 9.35 -6.74 -19.46
N ALA A 224 8.18 -6.46 -18.89
CA ALA A 224 8.02 -5.68 -17.67
C ALA A 224 8.74 -6.35 -16.49
N GLU A 225 8.57 -7.66 -16.30
CA GLU A 225 9.25 -8.46 -15.30
C GLU A 225 10.77 -8.33 -15.44
N SER A 226 11.30 -8.55 -16.65
CA SER A 226 12.74 -8.49 -16.91
C SER A 226 13.33 -7.13 -16.53
N ILE A 227 12.67 -6.03 -16.94
CA ILE A 227 13.10 -4.67 -16.60
C ILE A 227 13.00 -4.43 -15.09
N TYR A 228 11.92 -4.86 -14.44
CA TYR A 228 11.74 -4.69 -13.00
C TYR A 228 12.78 -5.47 -12.19
N ARG A 229 13.09 -6.72 -12.55
CA ARG A 229 14.13 -7.50 -11.87
C ARG A 229 15.50 -6.87 -12.07
N ALA A 230 15.82 -6.40 -13.28
CA ALA A 230 17.08 -5.71 -13.54
C ALA A 230 17.20 -4.42 -12.71
N ARG A 231 16.10 -3.64 -12.60
CA ARG A 231 16.11 -2.35 -11.92
C ARG A 231 15.99 -2.43 -10.40
N PHE A 232 15.10 -3.28 -9.90
CA PHE A 232 14.62 -3.23 -8.52
C PHE A 232 14.97 -4.46 -7.68
N SER A 233 15.60 -5.50 -8.23
CA SER A 233 15.88 -6.74 -7.48
C SER A 233 16.52 -6.48 -6.11
N THR A 234 17.42 -5.51 -6.01
CA THR A 234 18.11 -5.14 -4.76
C THR A 234 17.49 -3.95 -4.00
N THR A 235 16.32 -3.47 -4.43
CA THR A 235 15.53 -2.43 -3.75
C THR A 235 14.75 -3.04 -2.60
N GLU A 236 14.69 -2.37 -1.44
CA GLU A 236 13.92 -2.85 -0.29
C GLU A 236 12.45 -3.07 -0.67
N PHE A 237 11.84 -4.10 -0.09
CA PHE A 237 10.44 -4.49 -0.29
C PHE A 237 10.08 -5.00 -1.71
N PHE A 238 11.05 -5.11 -2.62
CA PHE A 238 10.79 -5.66 -3.96
C PHE A 238 10.29 -7.11 -3.86
N PRO A 239 9.10 -7.43 -4.40
CA PRO A 239 8.52 -8.76 -4.28
C PRO A 239 9.28 -9.76 -5.14
N ARG A 240 9.60 -10.92 -4.56
CA ARG A 240 10.25 -12.01 -5.30
C ARG A 240 9.37 -12.52 -6.45
N ASP A 241 8.06 -12.51 -6.24
CA ASP A 241 6.99 -12.92 -7.15
C ASP A 241 6.42 -11.76 -7.99
N ILE A 242 7.27 -10.80 -8.39
CA ILE A 242 6.83 -9.63 -9.18
C ILE A 242 6.05 -10.01 -10.45
N ASP A 243 6.34 -11.15 -11.05
CA ASP A 243 5.62 -11.73 -12.19
C ASP A 243 4.13 -11.94 -11.89
N SER A 244 3.80 -12.40 -10.69
CA SER A 244 2.43 -12.62 -10.23
C SER A 244 1.70 -11.29 -10.00
N VAL A 245 2.42 -10.26 -9.55
CA VAL A 245 1.87 -8.90 -9.43
C VAL A 245 1.57 -8.30 -10.81
N LEU A 246 2.51 -8.42 -11.74
CA LEU A 246 2.41 -7.85 -13.09
C LEU A 246 1.35 -8.55 -13.96
N SER A 247 1.10 -9.84 -13.73
CA SER A 247 0.09 -10.64 -14.44
C SER A 247 -1.29 -10.61 -13.79
N ASN A 248 -1.43 -10.04 -12.59
CA ASN A 248 -2.72 -9.92 -11.93
C ASN A 248 -3.69 -9.05 -12.75
N LYS A 249 -4.97 -9.45 -12.81
CA LYS A 249 -6.03 -8.72 -13.53
C LYS A 249 -6.22 -7.26 -13.10
N LEU A 250 -5.79 -6.91 -11.89
CA LEU A 250 -5.84 -5.56 -11.35
C LEU A 250 -4.69 -4.69 -11.88
N THR A 251 -3.62 -5.29 -12.41
CA THR A 251 -2.58 -4.56 -13.13
C THR A 251 -3.09 -4.17 -14.51
N LEU A 252 -3.38 -2.89 -14.71
CA LEU A 252 -3.87 -2.36 -15.98
C LEU A 252 -2.79 -2.30 -17.07
N GLY A 253 -1.53 -2.32 -16.66
CA GLY A 253 -0.38 -2.35 -17.55
C GLY A 253 0.89 -1.84 -16.91
N THR A 254 2.00 -2.13 -17.57
CA THR A 254 3.31 -1.53 -17.28
C THR A 254 3.71 -0.69 -18.48
N PHE A 255 4.13 0.54 -18.22
CA PHE A 255 4.34 1.56 -19.23
C PHE A 255 5.78 2.05 -19.15
N LEU A 256 6.48 1.95 -20.28
CA LEU A 256 7.83 2.46 -20.46
C LEU A 256 7.77 3.79 -21.21
N ALA A 257 8.45 4.81 -20.68
CA ALA A 257 8.66 6.08 -21.35
C ALA A 257 10.11 6.20 -21.82
N VAL A 258 10.28 6.53 -23.10
CA VAL A 258 11.57 6.76 -23.76
C VAL A 258 11.54 8.04 -24.58
N PRO A 259 12.68 8.60 -25.00
CA PRO A 259 12.70 9.77 -25.87
C PRO A 259 12.03 9.42 -27.20
N ARG A 260 11.30 10.37 -27.78
CA ARG A 260 10.67 10.17 -29.09
C ARG A 260 11.72 9.76 -30.11
N GLY A 261 11.44 8.69 -30.87
CA GLY A 261 12.31 8.17 -31.92
C GLY A 261 13.29 7.09 -31.44
N SER A 262 13.45 6.86 -30.13
CA SER A 262 14.28 5.76 -29.63
C SER A 262 13.60 4.40 -29.82
N TYR A 263 12.32 4.33 -29.45
CA TYR A 263 11.45 3.17 -29.71
C TYR A 263 10.04 3.68 -30.06
N THR A 264 9.29 2.87 -30.80
CA THR A 264 7.84 2.96 -30.96
C THR A 264 7.19 1.68 -30.44
N ALA A 265 5.86 1.64 -30.34
CA ALA A 265 5.14 0.43 -29.95
C ALA A 265 5.38 -0.71 -30.96
N GLU A 266 5.51 -0.37 -32.24
CA GLU A 266 5.75 -1.30 -33.34
C GLU A 266 7.22 -1.72 -33.43
N SER A 267 8.14 -0.85 -33.00
CA SER A 267 9.58 -1.11 -33.02
C SER A 267 10.13 -1.68 -31.71
N TRP A 268 9.26 -1.99 -30.74
CA TRP A 268 9.68 -2.57 -29.47
C TRP A 268 10.32 -3.95 -29.70
N SER A 269 11.61 -4.05 -29.41
CA SER A 269 12.42 -5.23 -29.74
C SER A 269 12.65 -6.19 -28.57
N GLY A 270 11.86 -6.05 -27.49
CA GLY A 270 11.96 -6.86 -26.28
C GLY A 270 12.93 -6.30 -25.22
N SER A 271 12.73 -6.72 -23.97
CA SER A 271 13.47 -6.22 -22.82
C SER A 271 14.97 -6.54 -22.85
N GLU A 272 15.38 -7.67 -23.44
CA GLU A 272 16.80 -8.06 -23.52
C GLU A 272 17.63 -7.03 -24.29
N ARG A 273 17.14 -6.61 -25.46
CA ARG A 273 17.80 -5.57 -26.28
C ARG A 273 17.77 -4.22 -25.60
N PHE A 274 16.64 -3.87 -24.98
CA PHE A 274 16.51 -2.63 -24.23
C PHE A 274 17.49 -2.55 -23.05
N LEU A 275 17.68 -3.63 -22.31
CA LEU A 275 18.60 -3.67 -21.16
C LEU A 275 20.07 -3.72 -21.58
N ALA A 276 20.38 -4.21 -22.79
CA ALA A 276 21.73 -4.22 -23.33
C ALA A 276 22.21 -2.83 -23.76
N ASP A 277 21.33 -2.03 -24.37
CA ASP A 277 21.62 -0.68 -24.84
C ASP A 277 20.40 0.25 -24.66
N PRO A 278 20.08 0.64 -23.41
CA PRO A 278 18.94 1.52 -23.15
C PRO A 278 19.23 2.94 -23.65
N PRO A 279 18.19 3.71 -24.03
CA PRO A 279 18.37 5.10 -24.38
C PRO A 279 18.87 5.89 -23.17
N GLU A 280 19.59 6.99 -23.44
CA GLU A 280 20.21 7.87 -22.43
C GLU A 280 19.26 8.31 -21.30
N SER A 281 17.95 8.34 -21.53
CA SER A 281 16.98 8.50 -20.45
C SER A 281 15.73 7.67 -20.69
N TRP A 282 15.18 7.10 -19.63
CA TRP A 282 13.92 6.36 -19.67
C TRP A 282 13.27 6.35 -18.29
N ALA A 283 11.99 6.00 -18.23
CA ALA A 283 11.29 5.68 -16.99
C ALA A 283 10.28 4.56 -17.21
N ILE A 284 9.91 3.90 -16.12
CA ILE A 284 8.92 2.82 -16.10
C ILE A 284 8.02 2.97 -14.88
N LEU A 285 6.75 2.61 -15.03
CA LEU A 285 5.84 2.37 -13.90
C LEU A 285 4.72 1.42 -14.32
N SER A 286 4.04 0.85 -13.34
CA SER A 286 2.82 0.06 -13.54
C SER A 286 1.63 0.74 -12.88
N VAL A 287 0.43 0.41 -13.33
CA VAL A 287 -0.83 0.96 -12.79
C VAL A 287 -1.72 -0.17 -12.28
N TRP A 288 -2.13 -0.08 -11.03
CA TRP A 288 -3.04 -1.00 -10.34
C TRP A 288 -4.44 -0.40 -10.19
N ASN A 289 -5.47 -1.21 -10.43
CA ASN A 289 -6.86 -0.82 -10.41
C ASN A 289 -7.51 -1.03 -9.03
N THR A 290 -7.21 -0.14 -8.09
CA THR A 290 -7.77 -0.21 -6.73
C THR A 290 -9.29 0.01 -6.69
N LYS A 291 -9.88 0.66 -7.71
CA LYS A 291 -11.34 0.89 -7.80
C LYS A 291 -12.17 -0.40 -7.75
N GLU A 292 -11.64 -1.53 -8.22
CA GLU A 292 -12.33 -2.83 -8.18
C GLU A 292 -12.27 -3.49 -6.79
N LEU A 293 -11.46 -2.95 -5.87
CA LEU A 293 -11.30 -3.46 -4.51
C LEU A 293 -12.12 -2.63 -3.52
N PHE A 294 -12.07 -1.30 -3.64
CA PHE A 294 -12.80 -0.39 -2.77
C PHE A 294 -13.02 0.97 -3.43
N THR A 295 -13.97 1.72 -2.88
CA THR A 295 -14.16 3.13 -3.21
C THR A 295 -13.96 4.02 -2.00
N LEU A 296 -13.67 5.28 -2.26
CA LEU A 296 -13.47 6.31 -1.25
C LEU A 296 -14.57 7.35 -1.31
N GLU A 297 -14.88 7.99 -0.19
CA GLU A 297 -15.79 9.13 -0.14
C GLU A 297 -15.29 10.16 0.87
N VAL A 298 -15.18 11.42 0.45
CA VAL A 298 -14.88 12.54 1.35
C VAL A 298 -16.17 13.06 1.97
N LYS A 299 -16.34 12.83 3.28
CA LYS A 299 -17.49 13.30 4.07
C LYS A 299 -17.10 14.54 4.89
N GLY A 300 -18.10 15.21 5.47
CA GLY A 300 -17.91 16.40 6.31
C GLY A 300 -17.73 17.74 5.57
N ALA A 301 -17.73 17.77 4.24
CA ALA A 301 -17.60 19.02 3.48
C ALA A 301 -18.89 19.87 3.52
N SER A 302 -18.74 21.18 3.78
CA SER A 302 -19.86 22.15 3.76
C SER A 302 -20.49 22.29 2.37
N ARG A 303 -21.77 22.70 2.30
CA ARG A 303 -22.49 22.92 1.03
C ARG A 303 -21.75 23.89 0.10
N VAL A 304 -21.21 24.97 0.66
CA VAL A 304 -20.42 25.97 -0.09
C VAL A 304 -19.19 25.34 -0.74
N ARG A 305 -18.43 24.52 0.01
CA ARG A 305 -17.23 23.84 -0.52
C ARG A 305 -17.57 22.84 -1.62
N ARG A 306 -18.68 22.10 -1.46
CA ARG A 306 -19.19 21.16 -2.48
C ARG A 306 -19.58 21.90 -3.76
N THR A 307 -20.29 23.02 -3.64
CA THR A 307 -20.68 23.86 -4.78
C THR A 307 -19.46 24.43 -5.50
N LEU A 308 -18.49 25.00 -4.77
CA LEU A 308 -17.27 25.55 -5.37
C LEU A 308 -16.49 24.48 -6.14
N ALA A 309 -16.29 23.31 -5.55
CA ALA A 309 -15.64 22.18 -6.21
C ALA A 309 -16.39 21.77 -7.49
N ARG A 310 -17.72 21.67 -7.44
CA ARG A 310 -18.55 21.39 -8.63
C ARG A 310 -18.36 22.46 -9.70
N THR A 311 -18.32 23.74 -9.35
CA THR A 311 -18.08 24.83 -10.30
C THR A 311 -16.73 24.68 -11.00
N THR A 312 -15.65 24.33 -10.26
CA THR A 312 -14.34 24.09 -10.90
C THR A 312 -14.40 22.98 -11.95
N ARG A 313 -15.15 21.90 -11.71
CA ARG A 313 -15.35 20.81 -12.67
C ARG A 313 -16.15 21.23 -13.90
N VAL A 314 -17.21 22.02 -13.70
CA VAL A 314 -18.05 22.52 -14.80
C VAL A 314 -17.23 23.41 -15.72
N ILE A 315 -16.43 24.32 -15.16
CA ILE A 315 -15.53 25.20 -15.94
C ILE A 315 -14.50 24.36 -16.69
N ASP A 316 -13.86 23.38 -16.04
CA ASP A 316 -12.86 22.53 -16.68
C ASP A 316 -13.44 21.69 -17.84
N ARG A 317 -14.69 21.22 -17.68
CA ARG A 317 -15.40 20.50 -18.73
C ARG A 317 -15.82 21.40 -19.89
N ALA A 318 -16.24 22.64 -19.61
CA ALA A 318 -16.68 23.60 -20.61
C ALA A 318 -15.51 24.21 -21.39
N LEU A 319 -14.37 24.41 -20.73
CA LEU A 319 -13.19 25.10 -21.28
C LEU A 319 -11.92 24.23 -21.12
N PRO A 320 -11.86 23.01 -21.69
CA PRO A 320 -10.78 22.05 -21.44
C PRO A 320 -9.39 22.52 -21.91
N TRP A 321 -9.33 23.52 -22.80
CA TRP A 321 -8.07 24.12 -23.24
C TRP A 321 -7.41 24.98 -22.15
N LEU A 322 -8.18 25.46 -21.16
CA LEU A 322 -7.65 26.20 -20.00
C LEU A 322 -6.96 25.29 -18.98
N ARG A 323 -7.20 23.97 -19.05
CA ARG A 323 -6.60 22.95 -18.16
C ARG A 323 -6.71 23.32 -16.69
N VAL A 324 -7.93 23.68 -16.28
CA VAL A 324 -8.18 24.13 -14.92
C VAL A 324 -7.92 22.94 -13.98
N PRO A 325 -7.14 23.10 -12.90
CA PRO A 325 -6.91 22.06 -11.92
C PRO A 325 -8.19 21.85 -11.08
N SER A 326 -9.17 21.13 -11.65
CA SER A 326 -10.50 20.96 -11.06
C SER A 326 -10.53 19.93 -9.94
N VAL A 327 -11.37 20.14 -8.93
CA VAL A 327 -11.57 19.16 -7.85
C VAL A 327 -12.46 18.02 -8.35
N PRO A 328 -12.01 16.75 -8.39
CA PRO A 328 -12.83 15.62 -8.84
C PRO A 328 -14.07 15.44 -7.95
N GLU A 329 -15.04 14.62 -8.39
CA GLU A 329 -16.24 14.31 -7.60
C GLU A 329 -15.88 13.38 -6.43
N VAL A 330 -15.23 13.95 -5.40
CA VAL A 330 -14.76 13.23 -4.21
C VAL A 330 -15.80 13.14 -3.11
N PHE A 331 -16.93 13.84 -3.23
CA PHE A 331 -18.01 13.86 -2.22
C PHE A 331 -19.10 12.81 -2.48
N LYS A 332 -18.85 11.91 -3.44
CA LYS A 332 -19.58 10.68 -3.72
C LYS A 332 -18.54 9.55 -3.82
N PRO A 333 -18.93 8.28 -3.71
CA PRO A 333 -18.01 7.16 -3.92
C PRO A 333 -17.20 7.32 -5.21
N PHE A 334 -15.87 7.30 -5.07
CA PHE A 334 -14.92 7.41 -6.18
C PHE A 334 -13.84 6.34 -6.08
N GLY A 335 -13.42 5.82 -7.24
CA GLY A 335 -12.29 4.89 -7.33
C GLY A 335 -10.95 5.61 -7.45
N LEU A 336 -9.87 4.86 -7.25
CA LEU A 336 -8.51 5.32 -7.49
C LEU A 336 -7.72 4.29 -8.29
N HIS A 337 -6.70 4.77 -9.03
CA HIS A 337 -5.64 3.92 -9.53
C HIS A 337 -4.36 4.17 -8.73
N PHE A 338 -3.61 3.12 -8.45
CA PHE A 338 -2.34 3.19 -7.74
C PHE A 338 -1.17 2.96 -8.70
N MET A 339 -0.21 3.89 -8.76
CA MET A 339 1.03 3.71 -9.52
C MET A 339 2.08 3.05 -8.64
N TYR A 340 2.73 2.01 -9.14
CA TYR A 340 3.77 1.27 -8.43
C TYR A 340 4.95 0.94 -9.37
N GLY A 341 6.06 0.48 -8.79
CA GLY A 341 7.28 0.16 -9.56
C GLY A 341 7.88 1.35 -10.30
N LEU A 342 7.74 2.55 -9.73
CA LEU A 342 8.25 3.79 -10.31
C LEU A 342 9.77 3.77 -10.36
N GLY A 343 10.33 3.84 -11.56
CA GLY A 343 11.77 3.87 -11.78
C GLY A 343 12.15 4.61 -13.05
N GLY A 344 13.44 4.86 -13.20
CA GLY A 344 13.98 5.51 -14.37
C GLY A 344 15.45 5.83 -14.22
N GLU A 345 16.07 6.17 -15.33
CA GLU A 345 17.49 6.46 -15.44
C GLU A 345 17.73 7.60 -16.43
N GLY A 346 18.83 8.31 -16.22
CA GLY A 346 19.29 9.38 -17.10
C GLY A 346 18.80 10.78 -16.72
N PRO A 347 19.41 11.82 -17.33
CA PRO A 347 19.17 13.23 -16.99
C PRO A 347 17.73 13.69 -17.24
N ARG A 348 16.97 13.00 -18.09
CA ARG A 348 15.57 13.32 -18.40
C ARG A 348 14.56 12.36 -17.76
N ALA A 349 14.99 11.46 -16.86
CA ALA A 349 14.11 10.50 -16.20
C ALA A 349 12.89 11.16 -15.55
N GLY A 350 13.06 12.31 -14.88
CA GLY A 350 11.93 13.06 -14.31
C GLY A 350 10.89 13.46 -15.35
N ARG A 351 11.30 13.92 -16.55
CA ARG A 351 10.34 14.26 -17.63
C ARG A 351 9.60 13.03 -18.15
N MET A 352 10.25 11.88 -18.16
CA MET A 352 9.65 10.59 -18.53
C MET A 352 8.61 10.18 -17.48
N VAL A 353 8.93 10.29 -16.19
CA VAL A 353 8.00 10.03 -15.08
C VAL A 353 6.79 10.94 -15.17
N THR A 354 6.97 12.25 -15.39
CA THR A 354 5.83 13.18 -15.55
C THR A 354 4.94 12.79 -16.73
N ALA A 355 5.51 12.31 -17.84
CA ALA A 355 4.76 11.80 -18.98
C ALA A 355 3.96 10.53 -18.63
N LEU A 356 4.57 9.59 -17.89
CA LEU A 356 3.89 8.38 -17.41
C LEU A 356 2.78 8.71 -16.40
N CYS A 357 2.98 9.65 -15.48
CA CYS A 357 1.93 10.11 -14.57
C CYS A 357 0.76 10.75 -15.34
N GLY A 358 1.05 11.50 -16.41
CA GLY A 358 0.02 12.04 -17.31
C GLY A 358 -0.75 10.93 -18.06
N HIS A 359 -0.06 9.86 -18.46
CA HIS A 359 -0.69 8.67 -19.03
C HIS A 359 -1.59 7.95 -18.02
N ALA A 360 -1.08 7.67 -16.81
CA ALA A 360 -1.83 7.03 -15.73
C ALA A 360 -3.07 7.84 -15.31
N HIS A 361 -2.96 9.18 -15.26
CA HIS A 361 -4.10 10.07 -15.05
C HIS A 361 -5.16 9.89 -16.13
N ASN A 362 -4.78 9.90 -17.40
CA ASN A 362 -5.74 9.75 -18.50
C ASN A 362 -6.40 8.37 -18.50
N LEU A 363 -5.66 7.32 -18.17
CA LEU A 363 -6.21 5.97 -17.98
C LEU A 363 -7.20 5.92 -16.80
N ALA A 364 -6.86 6.56 -15.67
CA ALA A 364 -7.76 6.69 -14.53
C ALA A 364 -9.04 7.45 -14.88
N LYS A 365 -8.93 8.52 -15.67
CA LYS A 365 -10.07 9.27 -16.20
C LYS A 365 -10.99 8.42 -17.06
N GLU A 366 -10.44 7.61 -17.97
CA GLU A 366 -11.20 6.70 -18.83
C GLU A 366 -11.93 5.63 -18.03
N ARG A 367 -11.33 5.16 -16.92
CA ARG A 367 -11.92 4.20 -15.99
C ARG A 367 -12.83 4.83 -14.93
N GLY A 368 -13.02 6.15 -14.94
CA GLY A 368 -13.88 6.87 -14.01
C GLY A 368 -13.38 6.87 -12.57
N CYS A 369 -12.06 6.95 -12.38
CA CYS A 369 -11.43 7.16 -11.07
C CYS A 369 -11.37 8.65 -10.73
N GLY A 370 -11.46 8.98 -9.45
CA GLY A 370 -11.37 10.35 -8.95
C GLY A 370 -9.93 10.79 -8.69
N VAL A 371 -9.03 9.87 -8.39
CA VAL A 371 -7.62 10.17 -8.09
C VAL A 371 -6.67 9.10 -8.65
N VAL A 372 -5.41 9.48 -8.82
CA VAL A 372 -4.27 8.57 -8.98
C VAL A 372 -3.37 8.77 -7.78
N ALA A 373 -2.95 7.68 -7.14
CA ALA A 373 -2.06 7.71 -5.99
C ALA A 373 -0.78 6.95 -6.27
N THR A 374 0.28 7.26 -5.53
CA THR A 374 1.50 6.45 -5.45
C THR A 374 2.12 6.66 -4.09
N GLU A 375 2.87 5.70 -3.61
CA GLU A 375 3.64 5.82 -2.37
C GLU A 375 5.11 5.61 -2.69
N VAL A 376 5.95 6.54 -2.25
CA VAL A 376 7.39 6.55 -2.54
C VAL A 376 8.18 6.90 -1.30
N SER A 377 9.42 6.43 -1.24
CA SER A 377 10.37 6.85 -0.19
C SER A 377 10.47 8.38 -0.11
N SER A 378 10.68 8.92 1.09
CA SER A 378 10.96 10.35 1.28
C SER A 378 12.19 10.82 0.48
N ARG A 379 13.12 9.91 0.18
CA ARG A 379 14.37 10.15 -0.55
C ARG A 379 14.32 9.73 -2.01
N GLU A 380 13.16 9.36 -2.55
CA GLU A 380 13.02 8.89 -3.93
C GLU A 380 13.50 9.97 -4.92
N PRO A 381 14.56 9.71 -5.72
CA PRO A 381 15.11 10.71 -6.65
C PRO A 381 14.09 11.25 -7.65
N LEU A 382 13.12 10.43 -8.05
CA LEU A 382 12.09 10.81 -9.04
C LEU A 382 10.85 11.45 -8.42
N ARG A 383 10.79 11.60 -7.09
CA ARG A 383 9.64 12.14 -6.35
C ARG A 383 9.17 13.50 -6.87
N LEU A 384 10.12 14.40 -7.16
CA LEU A 384 9.81 15.76 -7.62
C LEU A 384 9.13 15.81 -8.99
N ALA A 385 9.22 14.73 -9.77
CA ALA A 385 8.60 14.62 -11.08
C ALA A 385 7.16 14.11 -11.04
N ILE A 386 6.67 13.67 -9.87
CA ILE A 386 5.34 13.09 -9.68
C ILE A 386 4.34 14.23 -9.39
N PRO A 387 3.42 14.54 -10.32
CA PRO A 387 2.39 15.54 -10.09
C PRO A 387 1.46 15.09 -8.95
N HIS A 388 1.18 15.97 -7.99
CA HIS A 388 0.29 15.69 -6.87
C HIS A 388 -0.22 16.98 -6.23
N TRP A 389 -1.28 16.88 -5.43
CA TRP A 389 -1.78 17.97 -4.61
C TRP A 389 -1.40 17.76 -3.16
N LYS A 390 -0.56 18.65 -2.61
CA LYS A 390 -0.10 18.59 -1.20
C LYS A 390 -1.23 18.42 -0.17
N ARG A 391 -2.42 18.98 -0.45
CA ARG A 391 -3.59 18.89 0.44
C ARG A 391 -4.26 17.51 0.46
N LEU A 392 -4.00 16.67 -0.53
CA LEU A 392 -4.51 15.29 -0.63
C LEU A 392 -3.43 14.26 -0.33
N SER A 393 -2.16 14.66 -0.37
CA SER A 393 -1.00 13.80 -0.10
C SER A 393 -0.68 13.72 1.39
N CYS A 394 -0.13 12.59 1.81
CA CYS A 394 0.52 12.42 3.11
C CYS A 394 2.03 12.62 2.95
N ALA A 395 2.60 13.61 3.63
CA ALA A 395 4.02 13.94 3.50
C ALA A 395 4.92 12.92 4.18
N GLU A 396 4.48 12.31 5.29
CA GLU A 396 5.24 11.31 6.04
C GLU A 396 4.26 10.31 6.65
N ASP A 397 4.11 9.17 5.99
CA ASP A 397 3.45 8.01 6.55
C ASP A 397 4.48 7.21 7.36
N LEU A 398 4.14 6.69 8.53
CA LEU A 398 5.10 6.00 9.39
C LEU A 398 4.97 4.49 9.22
N TRP A 399 6.01 3.87 8.68
CA TRP A 399 6.14 2.42 8.67
C TRP A 399 6.87 1.97 9.93
N CYS A 400 6.25 1.04 10.66
CA CYS A 400 6.83 0.39 11.83
C CYS A 400 7.14 -1.07 11.50
N ILE A 401 8.27 -1.60 12.00
CA ILE A 401 8.70 -2.98 11.76
C ILE A 401 9.07 -3.68 13.07
N LYS A 402 8.85 -4.98 13.11
CA LYS A 402 9.25 -5.89 14.19
C LYS A 402 9.90 -7.12 13.58
N ARG A 403 10.96 -7.61 14.23
CA ARG A 403 11.53 -8.94 13.97
C ARG A 403 10.74 -9.97 14.78
N LEU A 404 10.28 -11.04 14.13
CA LEU A 404 9.46 -12.09 14.75
C LEU A 404 10.25 -13.32 15.20
N GLY A 405 11.41 -13.59 14.58
CA GLY A 405 12.26 -14.75 14.90
C GLY A 405 13.33 -14.44 15.95
N GLU A 406 13.52 -15.36 16.91
CA GLU A 406 14.47 -15.23 18.03
C GLU A 406 15.85 -15.90 17.76
N ASP A 407 15.92 -16.93 16.90
CA ASP A 407 17.10 -17.81 16.77
C ASP A 407 18.02 -17.57 15.56
N TYR A 408 17.99 -16.40 14.93
CA TYR A 408 18.71 -16.18 13.67
C TYR A 408 20.04 -15.43 13.86
N SER A 409 21.14 -16.02 13.39
CA SER A 409 22.44 -15.33 13.31
C SER A 409 22.34 -14.14 12.35
N ASP A 410 22.99 -13.02 12.69
CA ASP A 410 23.05 -11.83 11.84
C ASP A 410 23.74 -12.20 10.51
N GLY A 411 22.93 -12.62 9.53
CA GLY A 411 23.40 -13.00 8.20
C GLY A 411 24.00 -11.81 7.45
N SER A 412 24.10 -11.88 6.12
CA SER A 412 24.79 -10.84 5.33
C SER A 412 24.22 -9.41 5.43
N VAL A 413 23.02 -9.24 6.00
CA VAL A 413 22.34 -7.93 6.16
C VAL A 413 22.23 -7.51 7.63
N GLY A 414 22.51 -8.41 8.58
CA GLY A 414 22.22 -8.20 10.00
C GLY A 414 20.72 -8.02 10.28
N ASP A 415 20.40 -7.36 11.39
CA ASP A 415 19.04 -7.02 11.78
C ASP A 415 18.46 -5.92 10.88
N TRP A 416 17.58 -6.30 9.95
CA TRP A 416 16.99 -5.38 8.98
C TRP A 416 16.22 -4.24 9.67
N THR A 417 15.65 -4.45 10.86
CA THR A 417 14.91 -3.41 11.61
C THR A 417 15.77 -2.20 11.98
N LYS A 418 17.10 -2.39 12.05
CA LYS A 418 18.08 -1.35 12.38
C LYS A 418 18.76 -0.74 11.15
N SER A 419 18.42 -1.20 9.95
CA SER A 419 19.05 -0.74 8.71
C SER A 419 18.66 0.72 8.40
N PRO A 420 19.61 1.53 7.89
CA PRO A 420 19.30 2.89 7.46
C PRO A 420 18.40 2.89 6.22
N PRO A 421 17.55 3.91 6.04
CA PRO A 421 16.67 3.99 4.87
C PRO A 421 17.46 4.18 3.58
N GLY A 422 17.12 3.38 2.56
CA GLY A 422 17.60 3.55 1.20
C GLY A 422 17.04 4.79 0.50
N LEU A 423 17.47 5.01 -0.75
CA LEU A 423 16.91 6.07 -1.60
C LEU A 423 15.47 5.74 -2.03
N SER A 424 15.24 4.49 -2.40
CA SER A 424 13.97 4.00 -2.94
C SER A 424 13.50 2.78 -2.17
N ILE A 425 12.18 2.58 -2.15
CA ILE A 425 11.51 1.38 -1.67
C ILE A 425 10.51 0.95 -2.75
N PHE A 426 10.23 -0.34 -2.85
CA PHE A 426 9.18 -0.84 -3.72
C PHE A 426 7.90 -1.05 -2.91
N VAL A 427 6.84 -0.32 -3.25
CA VAL A 427 5.51 -0.52 -2.62
C VAL A 427 4.74 -1.55 -3.44
N ASP A 428 4.33 -2.63 -2.80
CA ASP A 428 3.57 -3.70 -3.43
C ASP A 428 2.10 -3.24 -3.58
N PRO A 429 1.57 -3.16 -4.81
CA PRO A 429 0.23 -2.63 -5.02
C PRO A 429 -0.87 -3.51 -4.40
N ARG A 430 -0.57 -4.76 -4.03
CA ARG A 430 -1.51 -5.67 -3.35
C ARG A 430 -1.87 -5.20 -1.95
N GLU A 431 -1.04 -4.36 -1.33
CA GLU A 431 -1.23 -3.85 0.03
C GLU A 431 -1.94 -2.49 0.08
N PHE A 432 -2.23 -1.90 -1.08
CA PHE A 432 -2.83 -0.56 -1.20
C PHE A 432 -4.35 -0.61 -1.13
#